data_AF-A0A843EYE9-F1
#
_entry.id   AF-A0A843EYE9-F1
#
_cell.length_a   1.000
_cell.length_b   1.000
_cell.length_c   1.000
_cell.angle_alpha   90.00
_cell.angle_beta   90.00
_cell.angle_gamma   90.00
#
_symmetry.space_group_name_H-M   'P 1'
#
loop_
_entity.id
_entity.type
_entity.pdbx_description
1 polymer ?
#
loop_
_entity_poly.entity_id
_entity_poly.type
_entity_poly.pdbx_seq_one_letter_code
_entity_poly.pdbx_strand_id
1 'polypeptide(L)'
;MKKFEYFDVTADIGFYAYGNNLNEAFENAGIAMFNIISNTDNITPNKSITFEISSEDNVSLLYDYLEELLFYHEIEFMLFSDFDVEINDDYSLKATIKGEEINWDKHERNCEIK
;
A
#
# COMPACT_ATOMS: atom_id res chain seq x y z
N MET A 1 -15.29 -1.44 -10.90
CA MET A 1 -14.67 -0.11 -11.00
C MET A 1 -13.17 -0.28 -11.22
N LYS A 2 -12.48 0.67 -11.86
CA LYS A 2 -11.01 0.60 -11.98
C LYS A 2 -10.41 0.85 -10.59
N LYS A 3 -9.49 -0.01 -10.13
CA LYS A 3 -8.84 0.15 -8.80
C LYS A 3 -7.72 1.19 -8.83
N PHE A 4 -6.86 1.10 -9.85
CA PHE A 4 -5.77 2.05 -10.07
C PHE A 4 -5.35 2.11 -11.53
N GLU A 5 -4.54 3.12 -11.87
CA GLU A 5 -3.89 3.33 -13.17
C GLU A 5 -2.47 3.85 -12.98
N TYR A 6 -1.51 3.30 -13.71
CA TYR A 6 -0.13 3.78 -13.72
C TYR A 6 0.09 4.80 -14.82
N PHE A 7 0.99 5.73 -14.58
CA PHE A 7 1.49 6.66 -15.59
C PHE A 7 2.99 6.89 -15.38
N ASP A 8 3.71 7.01 -16.50
CA ASP A 8 5.15 7.27 -16.47
C ASP A 8 5.42 8.71 -16.03
N VAL A 9 6.32 8.87 -15.06
CA VAL A 9 6.97 10.14 -14.77
C VAL A 9 8.46 10.00 -15.05
N THR A 10 9.14 11.13 -15.23
CA THR A 10 10.50 11.20 -15.82
C THR A 10 11.56 10.34 -15.14
N ALA A 11 11.35 9.86 -13.91
CA ALA A 11 12.25 8.97 -13.19
C ALA A 11 11.57 7.88 -12.33
N ASP A 12 10.24 7.87 -12.25
CA ASP A 12 9.47 7.06 -11.29
C ASP A 12 8.16 6.57 -11.94
N ILE A 13 7.36 5.84 -11.17
CA ILE A 13 6.01 5.42 -11.55
C ILE A 13 5.02 6.19 -10.69
N GLY A 14 4.17 6.98 -11.33
CA GLY A 14 3.00 7.55 -10.69
C GLY A 14 1.81 6.59 -10.79
N PHE A 15 0.90 6.65 -9.82
CA PHE A 15 -0.37 5.95 -9.91
C PHE A 15 -1.54 6.82 -9.47
N TYR A 16 -2.70 6.61 -10.10
CA TYR A 16 -3.99 7.05 -9.61
C TYR A 16 -4.67 5.87 -8.94
N ALA A 17 -5.11 6.01 -7.69
CA ALA A 17 -5.94 5.04 -7.00
C ALA A 17 -7.37 5.58 -6.86
N TYR A 18 -8.36 4.69 -7.00
CA TYR A 18 -9.77 5.03 -6.99
C TYR A 18 -10.53 4.15 -6.00
N GLY A 19 -11.60 4.66 -5.41
CA GLY A 19 -12.47 3.93 -4.48
C GLY A 19 -13.87 4.54 -4.48
N ASN A 20 -14.88 3.77 -4.08
CA ASN A 20 -16.24 4.28 -3.91
C ASN A 20 -16.34 5.23 -2.69
N ASN A 21 -15.37 5.14 -1.79
CA ASN A 21 -15.17 6.02 -0.64
C ASN A 21 -13.66 6.23 -0.40
N LEU A 22 -13.32 7.07 0.58
CA LEU A 22 -11.93 7.42 0.88
C LEU A 22 -11.11 6.19 1.34
N ASN A 23 -11.70 5.35 2.19
CA ASN A 23 -11.10 4.12 2.69
C ASN A 23 -10.66 3.21 1.53
N GLU A 24 -11.58 2.90 0.61
CA GLU A 24 -11.30 2.05 -0.56
C GLU A 24 -10.25 2.67 -1.49
N ALA A 25 -10.18 4.01 -1.58
CA ALA A 25 -9.14 4.68 -2.36
C ALA A 25 -7.75 4.49 -1.73
N PHE A 26 -7.64 4.53 -0.40
CA PHE A 26 -6.39 4.28 0.33
C PHE A 26 -5.98 2.81 0.26
N GLU A 27 -6.92 1.88 0.41
CA GLU A 27 -6.68 0.44 0.21
C GLU A 27 -6.11 0.17 -1.19
N ASN A 28 -6.74 0.73 -2.23
CA ASN A 28 -6.27 0.58 -3.60
C ASN A 28 -4.94 1.30 -3.86
N ALA A 29 -4.61 2.35 -3.11
CA ALA A 29 -3.29 2.98 -3.16
C ALA A 29 -2.20 2.04 -2.62
N GLY A 30 -2.46 1.36 -1.50
CA GLY A 30 -1.56 0.32 -0.97
C GLY A 30 -1.35 -0.82 -1.98
N ILE A 31 -2.44 -1.31 -2.60
CA ILE A 31 -2.36 -2.35 -3.64
C ILE A 31 -1.55 -1.85 -4.85
N ALA A 32 -1.76 -0.60 -5.28
CA ALA A 32 -1.06 -0.04 -6.44
C ALA A 32 0.45 0.08 -6.18
N MET A 33 0.83 0.52 -4.98
CA MET A 33 2.22 0.59 -4.52
C MET A 33 2.88 -0.79 -4.53
N PHE A 34 2.29 -1.78 -3.87
CA PHE A 34 2.90 -3.11 -3.83
C PHE A 34 2.95 -3.82 -5.18
N ASN A 35 2.00 -3.55 -6.09
CA ASN A 35 2.05 -4.06 -7.46
C ASN A 35 3.21 -3.51 -8.30
N ILE A 36 3.69 -2.29 -7.98
CA ILE A 36 4.92 -1.76 -8.58
C ILE A 36 6.13 -2.58 -8.11
N ILE A 37 6.13 -3.03 -6.85
CA ILE A 37 7.24 -3.80 -6.25
C ILE A 37 7.26 -5.24 -6.79
N SER A 38 6.12 -5.93 -6.70
CA SER A 38 5.96 -7.34 -7.06
C SER A 38 4.51 -7.61 -7.41
N ASN A 39 4.24 -8.62 -8.24
CA ASN A 39 2.88 -9.05 -8.52
C ASN A 39 2.15 -9.45 -7.23
N THR A 40 1.13 -8.69 -6.83
CA THR A 40 0.43 -8.91 -5.56
C THR A 40 -0.42 -10.17 -5.55
N ASP A 41 -0.80 -10.70 -6.72
CA ASP A 41 -1.62 -11.92 -6.82
C ASP A 41 -0.89 -13.18 -6.33
N ASN A 42 0.44 -13.12 -6.29
CA ASN A 42 1.28 -14.22 -5.80
C ASN A 42 1.56 -14.13 -4.28
N ILE A 43 1.10 -13.07 -3.62
CA ILE A 43 1.31 -12.86 -2.19
C ILE A 43 0.21 -13.59 -1.42
N THR A 44 0.58 -14.34 -0.40
CA THR A 44 -0.37 -15.01 0.49
C THR A 44 -0.54 -14.20 1.78
N PRO A 45 -1.74 -13.69 2.10
CA PRO A 45 -1.98 -12.83 3.27
C PRO A 45 -2.05 -13.66 4.57
N ASN A 46 -0.91 -14.19 5.04
CA ASN A 46 -0.83 -15.07 6.21
C ASN A 46 -0.40 -14.36 7.51
N LYS A 47 0.34 -13.26 7.40
CA LYS A 47 0.71 -12.37 8.49
C LYS A 47 -0.12 -11.11 8.42
N SER A 48 -0.55 -10.62 9.57
CA SER A 48 -1.36 -9.40 9.70
C SER A 48 -0.62 -8.41 10.58
N ILE A 49 -0.55 -7.16 10.13
CA ILE A 49 0.00 -6.03 10.88
C ILE A 49 -1.09 -4.98 10.97
N THR A 50 -1.28 -4.41 12.15
CA THR A 50 -2.25 -3.34 12.38
C THR A 50 -1.51 -2.15 12.98
N PHE A 51 -1.73 -0.97 12.41
CA PHE A 51 -1.15 0.28 12.88
C PHE A 51 -2.17 1.43 12.76
N GLU A 52 -1.91 2.48 13.53
CA GLU A 52 -2.76 3.68 13.60
C GLU A 52 -1.88 4.91 13.40
N ILE A 53 -2.30 5.82 12.52
CA ILE A 53 -1.63 7.08 12.21
C ILE A 53 -2.62 8.24 12.30
N SER A 54 -2.10 9.45 12.50
CA SER A 54 -2.91 10.67 12.52
C SER A 54 -2.10 11.82 11.94
N SER A 55 -2.72 12.64 11.09
CA SER A 55 -2.04 13.70 10.35
C SER A 55 -2.89 14.97 10.31
N GLU A 56 -2.36 16.05 9.71
CA GLU A 56 -3.03 17.36 9.70
C GLU A 56 -4.17 17.46 8.66
N ASP A 57 -4.10 16.65 7.60
CA ASP A 57 -5.09 16.57 6.53
C ASP A 57 -5.02 15.22 5.79
N ASN A 58 -5.96 14.97 4.87
CA ASN A 58 -6.03 13.74 4.09
C ASN A 58 -4.82 13.50 3.16
N VAL A 59 -4.14 14.56 2.72
CA VAL A 59 -2.98 14.42 1.82
C VAL A 59 -1.78 13.94 2.62
N SER A 60 -1.54 14.56 3.77
CA SER A 60 -0.52 14.15 4.74
C SER A 60 -0.81 12.74 5.26
N LEU A 61 -2.08 12.41 5.52
CA LEU A 61 -2.49 11.08 5.96
C LEU A 61 -2.19 9.99 4.92
N LEU A 62 -2.38 10.29 3.63
CA LEU A 62 -2.02 9.36 2.55
C LEU A 62 -0.51 9.20 2.45
N TYR A 63 0.25 10.29 2.58
CA TYR A 63 1.71 10.25 2.57
C TYR A 63 2.24 9.38 3.73
N ASP A 64 1.82 9.67 4.97
CA ASP A 64 2.23 8.94 6.16
C ASP A 64 1.83 7.46 6.08
N TYR A 65 0.65 7.16 5.52
CA TYR A 65 0.20 5.79 5.28
C TYR A 65 1.12 5.02 4.33
N LEU A 66 1.44 5.60 3.17
CA LEU A 66 2.31 4.95 2.18
C LEU A 66 3.77 4.84 2.68
N GLU A 67 4.25 5.81 3.46
CA GLU A 67 5.55 5.76 4.11
C GLU A 67 5.62 4.61 5.13
N GLU A 68 4.59 4.45 5.96
CA GLU A 68 4.51 3.35 6.93
C GLU A 68 4.46 1.97 6.23
N LEU A 69 3.74 1.86 5.11
CA LEU A 69 3.77 0.66 4.26
C LEU A 69 5.18 0.35 3.74
N LEU A 70 5.90 1.37 3.27
CA LEU A 70 7.28 1.23 2.78
C LEU A 70 8.21 0.80 3.92
N PHE A 71 8.04 1.37 5.11
CA PHE A 71 8.82 1.01 6.29
C PHE A 71 8.69 -0.49 6.61
N TYR A 72 7.48 -1.04 6.66
CA TYR A 72 7.29 -2.49 6.87
C TYR A 72 7.91 -3.32 5.74
N HIS A 73 7.85 -2.85 4.50
CA HIS A 73 8.51 -3.52 3.39
C HIS A 73 10.03 -3.58 3.55
N GLU A 74 10.67 -2.45 3.86
CA GLU A 74 12.13 -2.33 3.91
C GLU A 74 12.74 -2.94 5.17
N ILE A 75 12.08 -2.79 6.32
CA ILE A 75 12.62 -3.22 7.62
C ILE A 75 12.24 -4.66 7.94
N GLU A 76 10.99 -5.05 7.66
CA GLU A 76 10.51 -6.41 7.95
C GLU A 76 10.60 -7.36 6.74
N PHE A 77 11.06 -6.88 5.58
CA PHE A 77 11.15 -7.67 4.34
C PHE A 77 9.84 -8.37 3.97
N MET A 78 8.74 -7.62 4.06
CA MET A 78 7.37 -8.12 3.84
C MET A 78 6.79 -7.60 2.53
N LEU A 79 5.91 -8.37 1.91
CA LEU A 79 5.06 -7.95 0.79
C LEU A 79 3.59 -8.12 1.19
N PHE A 80 2.75 -7.16 0.84
CA PHE A 80 1.34 -7.12 1.24
C PHE A 80 0.40 -7.14 0.03
N SER A 81 -0.77 -7.74 0.20
CA SER A 81 -1.78 -7.91 -0.86
C SER A 81 -3.22 -7.72 -0.41
N ASP A 82 -3.44 -7.56 0.89
CA ASP A 82 -4.76 -7.31 1.49
C ASP A 82 -4.62 -6.13 2.43
N PHE A 83 -5.44 -5.11 2.22
CA PHE A 83 -5.41 -3.83 2.91
C PHE A 83 -6.84 -3.51 3.32
N ASP A 84 -7.03 -3.31 4.62
CA ASP A 84 -8.29 -2.88 5.22
C ASP A 84 -8.02 -1.57 5.95
N VAL A 85 -8.66 -0.49 5.51
CA VAL A 85 -8.37 0.87 5.98
C VAL A 85 -9.62 1.53 6.52
N GLU A 86 -9.53 2.08 7.72
CA GLU A 86 -10.60 2.85 8.36
C GLU A 86 -10.10 4.27 8.63
N ILE A 87 -10.67 5.26 7.94
CA ILE A 87 -10.34 6.67 8.10
C ILE A 87 -11.47 7.36 8.88
N ASN A 88 -11.09 8.11 9.91
CA ASN A 88 -11.99 8.88 10.74
C ASN A 88 -12.01 10.36 10.32
N ASP A 89 -13.04 11.09 10.74
CA ASP A 89 -13.23 12.51 10.42
C ASP A 89 -12.17 13.44 11.04
N ASP A 90 -11.37 12.96 12.00
CA ASP A 90 -10.29 13.68 12.66
C ASP A 90 -8.93 13.51 11.98
N TYR A 91 -8.91 13.00 10.75
CA TYR A 91 -7.70 12.66 9.99
C TYR A 91 -6.82 11.62 10.69
N SER A 92 -7.45 10.71 11.44
CA SER A 92 -6.82 9.47 11.88
C SER A 92 -7.17 8.31 10.96
N LEU A 93 -6.22 7.40 10.78
CA LEU A 93 -6.36 6.19 9.98
C LEU A 93 -5.92 4.99 10.79
N LYS A 94 -6.71 3.93 10.74
CA LYS A 94 -6.34 2.60 11.19
C LYS A 94 -6.23 1.68 9.97
N ALA A 95 -5.07 1.08 9.78
CA ALA A 95 -4.86 0.10 8.73
C ALA A 95 -4.59 -1.27 9.31
N THR A 96 -5.20 -2.29 8.71
CA THR A 96 -4.81 -3.69 8.86
C THR A 96 -4.33 -4.19 7.52
N ILE A 97 -3.04 -4.48 7.43
CA ILE A 97 -2.40 -4.99 6.22
C ILE A 97 -2.03 -6.46 6.40
N LYS A 98 -2.20 -7.26 5.35
CA LYS A 98 -1.82 -8.67 5.36
C LYS A 98 -0.96 -9.05 4.18
N GLY A 99 -0.04 -9.94 4.46
CA GLY A 99 1.04 -10.29 3.54
C GLY A 99 1.85 -11.49 4.03
N GLU A 100 3.04 -11.62 3.47
CA GLU A 100 4.05 -12.62 3.87
C GLU A 100 5.46 -12.05 3.71
N GLU A 101 6.44 -12.73 4.29
CA GLU A 101 7.86 -12.41 4.04
C GLU A 101 8.22 -12.65 2.57
N ILE A 102 9.15 -11.85 2.06
CA ILE A 102 9.63 -11.98 0.70
C ILE A 102 10.28 -13.35 0.48
N ASN A 103 9.80 -14.06 -0.53
CA ASN A 103 10.37 -15.31 -1.01
C ASN A 103 10.72 -15.16 -2.50
N TRP A 104 12.01 -15.09 -2.81
CA TRP A 104 12.50 -14.89 -4.18
C TRP A 104 12.29 -16.08 -5.13
N ASP A 105 11.92 -17.26 -4.62
CA ASP A 105 11.49 -18.39 -5.46
C ASP A 105 10.02 -18.27 -5.89
N LYS A 106 9.25 -17.40 -5.24
CA LYS A 106 7.81 -17.20 -5.44
C LYS A 106 7.46 -15.82 -6.00
N HIS A 107 8.17 -14.78 -5.56
CA HIS A 107 7.87 -13.38 -5.86
C HIS A 107 8.78 -12.84 -6.96
N GLU A 108 8.17 -12.21 -7.97
CA GLU A 108 8.88 -11.54 -9.06
C GLU A 108 9.39 -10.17 -8.61
N ARG A 109 10.59 -9.78 -9.02
CA ARG A 109 11.12 -8.42 -8.81
C ARG A 109 10.73 -7.53 -9.98
N ASN A 110 9.86 -6.56 -9.75
CA ASN A 110 9.48 -5.59 -10.78
C ASN A 110 10.30 -4.30 -10.65
N CYS A 111 9.95 -3.43 -9.70
CA CYS A 111 10.65 -2.16 -9.45
C CYS A 111 10.93 -1.96 -7.96
N GLU A 112 12.02 -1.26 -7.65
CA GLU A 112 12.28 -0.74 -6.30
C GLU A 112 11.56 0.61 -6.16
N ILE A 113 10.82 0.82 -5.07
CA ILE A 113 10.20 2.12 -4.75
C ILE A 113 11.17 2.88 -3.82
N LYS A 114 11.39 4.18 -4.08
CA LYS A 114 12.25 5.08 -3.29
C LYS A 114 11.56 6.39 -3.02
#